data_AF-A0A3C1LE64-F1
#
_entry.id   AF-A0A3C1LE64-F1
#
_cell.length_a   1.000
_cell.length_b   1.000
_cell.length_c   1.000
_cell.angle_alpha   90.00
_cell.angle_beta   90.00
_cell.angle_gamma   90.00
#
_symmetry.space_group_name_H-M   'P 1'
#
loop_
_entity.id
_entity.type
_entity.pdbx_description
1 polymer ?
#
loop_
_entity_poly.entity_id
_entity_poly.type
_entity_poly.pdbx_seq_one_letter_code
_entity_poly.pdbx_strand_id
1 'polypeptide(L)'
;MVVIIGCSKDIVDRSEQFPALAPVQTDTNAGRWKPILLSAADAIAINTPLATTHPNYVLELSEIKSYQANLTAEQRATIQYWSAGAVLRWNEILR
;
A
#
# COMPACT_ATOMS: atom_id res chain seq x y z
N MET A 1 18.53 0.47 44.68
CA MET A 1 18.25 0.48 43.24
C MET A 1 16.94 -0.27 43.05
N VAL A 2 15.83 0.46 42.87
CA VAL A 2 14.51 -0.14 42.68
C VAL A 2 14.37 -0.51 41.22
N VAL A 3 14.17 -1.79 40.91
CA VAL A 3 13.91 -2.27 39.56
C VAL A 3 12.40 -2.47 39.43
N ILE A 4 11.76 -1.66 38.61
CA ILE A 4 10.35 -1.83 38.27
C ILE A 4 10.30 -2.80 37.09
N ILE A 5 9.89 -4.05 37.36
CA ILE A 5 9.70 -5.07 36.33
C ILE A 5 8.22 -5.11 36.03
N GLY A 6 7.82 -4.65 34.85
CA GLY A 6 6.45 -4.73 34.36
C GLY A 6 6.43 -5.44 33.01
N CYS A 7 5.52 -6.40 32.83
CA CYS A 7 5.23 -6.93 31.50
C CYS A 7 4.43 -5.88 30.71
N SER A 8 4.92 -5.50 29.54
CA SER A 8 4.10 -4.79 28.55
C SER A 8 2.88 -5.66 28.23
N LYS A 9 1.70 -5.02 28.16
CA LYS A 9 0.45 -5.66 27.73
C LYS A 9 0.18 -5.41 26.25
N ASP A 10 1.23 -5.12 25.48
CA ASP A 10 1.07 -4.86 24.05
C ASP A 10 0.67 -6.16 23.37
N ILE A 11 -0.54 -6.17 22.79
CA ILE A 11 -1.00 -7.27 21.97
C ILE A 11 -0.29 -7.11 20.63
N VAL A 12 0.77 -7.89 20.44
CA VAL A 12 1.49 -7.93 19.19
C VAL A 12 0.74 -8.86 18.24
N ASP A 13 -0.03 -8.28 17.33
CA ASP A 13 -0.63 -9.06 16.25
C ASP A 13 0.48 -9.49 15.27
N ARG A 14 0.59 -10.80 15.05
CA ARG A 14 1.55 -11.36 14.07
C ARG A 14 1.28 -10.82 12.67
N SER A 15 0.05 -10.41 12.37
CA SER A 15 -0.31 -9.86 11.07
C SER A 15 0.38 -8.53 10.78
N GLU A 16 0.70 -7.73 11.81
CA GLU A 16 1.39 -6.44 11.65
C GLU A 16 2.86 -6.59 11.28
N GLN A 17 3.41 -7.80 11.42
CA GLN A 17 4.82 -8.11 11.21
C GLN A 17 5.11 -8.71 9.83
N PHE A 18 4.10 -8.83 8.96
CA PHE A 18 4.36 -9.36 7.63
C PHE A 18 5.30 -8.45 6.84
N PRO A 19 6.28 -9.04 6.14
CA PRO A 19 7.15 -8.26 5.28
C PRO A 19 6.35 -7.67 4.12
N ALA A 20 6.87 -6.60 3.54
CA ALA A 20 6.33 -6.07 2.30
C ALA A 20 6.28 -7.15 1.23
N LEU A 21 5.17 -7.19 0.48
CA LEU A 21 5.00 -8.09 -0.65
C LEU A 21 6.12 -7.83 -1.67
N ALA A 22 6.83 -8.89 -2.04
CA ALA A 22 7.82 -8.87 -3.11
C ALA A 22 7.26 -9.65 -4.32
N PRO A 23 6.65 -8.98 -5.32
CA PRO A 23 6.10 -9.66 -6.48
C PRO A 23 7.20 -10.31 -7.30
N VAL A 24 7.03 -11.59 -7.65
CA VAL A 24 8.01 -12.34 -8.45
C VAL A 24 8.05 -11.83 -9.90
N GLN A 25 6.90 -11.39 -10.42
CA GLN A 25 6.76 -10.90 -11.78
C GLN A 25 5.56 -9.96 -11.88
N THR A 26 5.65 -8.96 -12.76
CA THR A 26 4.52 -8.12 -13.16
C THR A 26 3.70 -8.80 -14.27
N ASP A 27 2.37 -8.80 -14.13
CA ASP A 27 1.48 -9.30 -15.20
C ASP A 27 1.14 -8.17 -16.18
N THR A 28 1.85 -8.12 -17.30
CA THR A 28 1.61 -7.13 -18.37
C THR A 28 0.29 -7.35 -19.10
N ASN A 29 -0.32 -8.54 -19.01
CA ASN A 29 -1.56 -8.89 -19.68
C ASN A 29 -2.79 -8.79 -18.76
N ALA A 30 -2.63 -8.31 -17.52
CA ALA A 30 -3.71 -8.21 -16.54
C ALA A 30 -4.94 -7.43 -17.03
N GLY A 31 -4.72 -6.40 -17.87
CA GLY A 31 -5.80 -5.62 -18.49
C GLY A 31 -6.66 -6.40 -19.49
N ARG A 32 -6.30 -7.65 -19.84
CA ARG A 32 -7.05 -8.52 -20.75
C ARG A 32 -7.73 -9.70 -20.05
N TRP A 33 -7.68 -9.75 -18.73
CA TRP A 33 -8.32 -10.81 -17.96
C TRP A 33 -9.83 -10.82 -18.20
N LYS A 34 -10.43 -12.01 -18.18
CA LYS A 34 -11.89 -12.17 -18.19
C LYS A 34 -12.42 -11.87 -16.78
N PRO A 35 -13.20 -10.79 -16.57
CA PRO A 35 -13.72 -10.48 -15.25
C PRO A 35 -14.81 -11.48 -14.82
N ILE A 36 -15.03 -11.60 -13.51
CA ILE A 36 -16.11 -12.44 -12.95
C ILE A 36 -17.46 -11.72 -13.06
N LEU A 37 -17.50 -10.43 -12.72
CA LEU A 37 -18.73 -9.63 -12.62
C LEU A 37 -18.87 -8.58 -13.72
N LEU A 38 -17.77 -7.90 -14.08
CA LEU A 38 -17.80 -6.82 -15.08
C LEU A 38 -17.97 -7.41 -16.49
N SER A 39 -18.69 -6.68 -17.35
CA SER A 39 -18.89 -7.07 -18.75
C SER A 39 -17.62 -6.99 -19.61
N ALA A 40 -16.67 -6.15 -19.22
CA ALA A 40 -15.36 -5.98 -19.87
C ALA A 40 -14.29 -5.60 -18.84
N ALA A 41 -13.01 -5.82 -19.17
CA ALA A 41 -11.88 -5.54 -18.29
C ALA A 41 -11.63 -4.03 -18.09
N ASP A 42 -12.04 -3.21 -19.05
CA ASP A 42 -11.94 -1.75 -19.09
C ASP A 42 -13.26 -1.05 -18.74
N ALA A 43 -14.21 -1.77 -18.15
CA ALA A 43 -15.53 -1.23 -17.78
C ALA A 43 -15.45 -0.05 -16.80
N ILE A 44 -14.33 0.08 -16.06
CA ILE A 44 -14.02 1.24 -15.21
C ILE A 44 -12.96 2.07 -15.93
N ALA A 45 -13.37 3.21 -16.48
CA ALA A 45 -12.46 4.11 -17.20
C ALA A 45 -11.49 4.80 -16.23
N ILE A 46 -10.20 4.74 -16.55
CA ILE A 46 -9.14 5.48 -15.85
C ILE A 46 -8.55 6.46 -16.86
N ASN A 47 -8.60 7.76 -16.54
CA ASN A 47 -8.05 8.78 -17.41
C ASN A 47 -6.53 8.64 -17.50
N THR A 48 -5.99 8.84 -18.70
CA THR A 48 -4.54 8.89 -18.90
C THR A 48 -3.94 10.06 -18.11
N PRO A 49 -2.79 9.88 -17.44
CA PRO A 49 -2.11 10.97 -16.77
C PRO A 49 -1.73 12.09 -17.74
N LEU A 50 -1.52 13.29 -17.19
CA LEU A 50 -0.93 14.39 -17.94
C LEU A 50 0.49 14.01 -18.43
N ALA A 51 0.95 14.69 -19.48
CA ALA A 51 2.33 14.52 -19.95
C ALA A 51 3.32 14.79 -18.82
N THR A 52 4.41 14.02 -18.77
CA THR A 52 5.41 14.12 -17.68
C THR A 52 6.13 15.48 -17.65
N THR A 53 6.10 16.22 -18.77
CA THR A 53 6.62 17.58 -18.90
C THR A 53 5.62 18.66 -18.49
N HIS A 54 4.36 18.29 -18.24
CA HIS A 54 3.32 19.23 -17.85
C HIS A 54 3.60 19.78 -16.44
N PRO A 55 3.46 21.10 -16.19
CA PRO A 55 3.76 21.70 -14.88
C PRO A 55 3.04 21.01 -13.70
N ASN A 56 1.76 20.67 -13.87
CA ASN A 56 1.00 19.98 -12.82
C ASN A 56 1.56 18.58 -12.49
N TYR A 57 2.03 17.82 -13.49
CA TYR A 57 2.63 16.50 -13.23
C TYR A 57 3.91 16.65 -12.39
N VAL A 58 4.74 17.65 -12.71
CA VAL A 58 5.97 17.95 -11.96
C VAL A 58 5.65 18.42 -10.53
N LEU A 59 4.56 19.19 -10.36
CA LEU A 59 4.09 19.64 -9.05
C LEU A 59 3.64 18.46 -8.18
N GLU A 60 2.77 17.59 -8.70
CA GLU A 60 2.29 16.38 -8.02
C GLU A 60 3.46 15.48 -7.60
N LEU A 61 4.46 15.30 -8.48
CA LEU A 61 5.65 14.52 -8.15
C LEU A 61 6.49 15.18 -7.02
N SER A 62 6.57 16.51 -7.00
CA SER A 62 7.28 17.25 -5.96
C SER A 62 6.56 17.16 -4.61
N GLU A 63 5.23 17.15 -4.61
CA GLU A 63 4.40 16.93 -3.43
C GLU A 63 4.65 15.53 -2.83
N ILE A 64 4.63 14.48 -3.66
CA ILE A 64 4.93 13.10 -3.22
C ILE A 64 6.31 13.02 -2.57
N LYS A 65 7.33 13.65 -3.18
CA LYS A 65 8.69 13.69 -2.61
C LYS A 65 8.73 14.41 -1.26
N SER A 66 7.99 15.50 -1.12
CA SER A 66 7.88 16.23 0.15
C SER A 66 7.24 15.38 1.24
N TYR A 67 6.17 14.63 0.92
CA TYR A 67 5.56 13.69 1.87
C TYR A 67 6.53 12.58 2.27
N GLN A 68 7.24 11.97 1.32
CA GLN A 68 8.22 10.93 1.61
C GLN A 68 9.35 11.41 2.52
N ALA A 69 9.84 12.64 2.29
CA ALA A 69 10.90 13.25 3.12
C ALA A 69 10.45 13.49 4.57
N ASN A 70 9.16 13.74 4.79
CA ASN A 70 8.60 14.14 6.09
C ASN A 70 7.70 13.07 6.71
N LEU A 71 7.87 11.78 6.34
CA LEU A 71 7.06 10.69 6.89
C LEU A 71 7.22 10.55 8.42
N THR A 72 6.10 10.66 9.14
CA THR A 72 6.03 10.40 10.59
C THR A 72 6.17 8.91 10.90
N ALA A 73 6.40 8.58 12.17
CA ALA A 73 6.50 7.18 12.61
C ALA A 73 5.18 6.41 12.36
N GLU A 74 4.04 7.05 12.61
CA GLU A 74 2.71 6.50 12.41
C GLU A 74 2.42 6.24 10.92
N GLN A 75 2.83 7.17 10.04
CA GLN A 75 2.72 6.99 8.60
C GLN A 75 3.60 5.84 8.10
N ARG A 76 4.82 5.70 8.63
CA ARG A 76 5.71 4.56 8.30
C ARG A 76 5.11 3.23 8.76
N ALA A 77 4.55 3.18 9.96
CA ALA A 77 3.85 2.01 10.46
C ALA A 77 2.65 1.65 9.56
N THR A 78 1.89 2.66 9.12
CA THR A 78 0.76 2.47 8.20
C THR A 78 1.22 1.91 6.84
N ILE A 79 2.30 2.46 6.28
CA ILE A 79 2.90 1.96 5.03
C ILE A 79 3.36 0.51 5.21
N GLN A 80 4.06 0.20 6.30
CA GLN A 80 4.50 -1.17 6.61
C GLN A 80 3.31 -2.12 6.71
N TYR A 81 2.26 -1.74 7.42
CA TYR A 81 1.04 -2.53 7.58
C TYR A 81 0.43 -2.88 6.21
N TRP A 82 0.18 -1.89 5.35
CA TRP A 82 -0.44 -2.13 4.04
C TRP A 82 0.52 -2.75 2.99
N SER A 83 1.83 -2.66 3.20
CA SER A 83 2.83 -3.20 2.27
C SER A 83 2.79 -4.72 2.13
N ALA A 84 2.19 -5.44 3.09
CA ALA A 84 2.03 -6.90 3.04
C ALA A 84 1.19 -7.39 1.83
N GLY A 85 0.48 -6.49 1.17
CA GLY A 85 -0.27 -6.76 -0.07
C GLY A 85 -1.77 -6.80 0.13
N ALA A 86 -2.50 -6.19 -0.79
CA ALA A 86 -3.94 -5.98 -0.68
C ALA A 86 -4.73 -7.31 -0.57
N VAL A 87 -4.36 -8.33 -1.34
CA VAL A 87 -5.06 -9.63 -1.30
C VAL A 87 -5.00 -10.23 0.10
N LEU A 88 -3.82 -10.24 0.74
CA LEU A 88 -3.66 -10.76 2.09
C LEU A 88 -4.49 -9.94 3.08
N ARG A 89 -4.35 -8.60 3.07
CA ARG A 89 -5.02 -7.71 4.03
C ARG A 89 -6.54 -7.76 3.97
N TRP A 90 -7.12 -7.71 2.78
CA TRP A 90 -8.58 -7.80 2.65
C TRP A 90 -9.12 -9.17 3.09
N ASN A 91 -8.36 -10.25 2.85
CA ASN A 91 -8.72 -11.59 3.29
C ASN A 91 -8.60 -11.79 4.82
N GLU A 92 -7.79 -11.00 5.51
CA GLU A 92 -7.69 -11.00 6.98
C GLU A 92 -8.83 -10.22 7.61
N ILE A 93 -9.11 -9.01 7.10
CA ILE A 93 -10.15 -8.13 7.63
C ILE A 93 -11.54 -8.77 7.53
N LEU A 94 -11.78 -9.59 6.50
CA LEU A 94 -13.09 -10.18 6.23
C LEU A 94 -13.32 -11.56 6.91
N ARG A 95 -12.32 -12.12 7.59
CA ARG A 95 -12.44 -13.42 8.27
C ARG A 95 -12.71 -13.26 9.75
#